data_AF-A0A7C5Q4N5-F1
#
_entry.id   AF-A0A7C5Q4N5-F1
#
_cell.length_a   1.000
_cell.length_b   1.000
_cell.length_c   1.000
_cell.angle_alpha   90.00
_cell.angle_beta   90.00
_cell.angle_gamma   90.00
#
_symmetry.space_group_name_H-M   'P 1'
#
loop_
_entity.id
_entity.type
_entity.pdbx_description
1 polymer ?
#
loop_
_entity_poly.entity_id
_entity_poly.type
_entity_poly.pdbx_seq_one_letter_code
_entity_poly.pdbx_strand_id
1 'polypeptide(L)' 'MEGAFSRAGRELLRKQAEDLERVLSKGGEDPELLFRLGVIRVRLGEVENARKVFLRLREIDPERASELLDIIYDL' A
#
# COMPACT_ATOMS: atom_id res chain seq x y z
N MET A 1 3.08 20.13 3.82
CA MET A 1 1.90 20.38 4.65
C MET A 1 1.52 19.03 5.25
N GLU A 2 2.13 18.63 6.38
CA GLU A 2 1.81 17.35 7.03
C GLU A 2 0.40 17.45 7.64
N GLY A 3 -0.61 17.07 6.86
CA GLY A 3 -1.92 16.67 7.38
C GLY A 3 -1.76 15.34 8.11
N ALA A 4 -1.03 15.34 9.23
CA ALA A 4 -0.73 14.17 10.01
C ALA A 4 -2.03 13.53 10.49
N PHE A 5 -2.40 12.39 9.91
CA PHE A 5 -3.53 11.59 10.34
C PHE A 5 -3.52 11.48 11.87
N SER A 6 -4.69 11.73 12.48
CA SER A 6 -4.87 11.55 13.92
C SER A 6 -4.47 10.13 14.33
N ARG A 7 -4.14 9.93 15.61
CA ARG A 7 -3.82 8.59 16.14
C ARG A 7 -4.88 7.55 15.75
N ALA A 8 -6.16 7.93 15.80
CA ALA A 8 -7.28 7.10 15.39
C ALA A 8 -7.27 6.79 13.87
N GLY A 9 -6.93 7.78 13.03
CA GLY A 9 -6.80 7.58 11.59
C GLY A 9 -5.68 6.61 11.22
N ARG A 10 -4.51 6.71 11.88
CA ARG A 10 -3.40 5.76 11.66
C ARG A 10 -3.75 4.35 12.11
N GLU A 11 -4.47 4.21 13.22
CA GLU A 11 -4.93 2.90 13.70
C GLU A 11 -5.88 2.22 12.70
N LEU A 12 -6.81 2.99 12.13
CA LEU A 12 -7.72 2.48 11.09
C LEU A 12 -6.95 2.01 9.85
N LEU A 13 -5.96 2.79 9.41
CA LEU A 13 -5.11 2.42 8.27
C LEU A 13 -4.31 1.14 8.54
N ARG A 14 -3.76 0.94 9.74
CA ARG A 14 -3.09 -0.31 10.11
C ARG A 14 -4.03 -1.50 10.04
N LYS A 15 -5.22 -1.37 10.63
CA LYS A 15 -6.24 -2.43 10.57
C LYS A 15 -6.61 -2.78 9.12
N GLN A 16 -6.79 -1.77 8.27
CA GLN A 16 -7.07 -1.99 6.85
C GLN A 16 -5.92 -2.73 6.13
N ALA A 17 -4.66 -2.39 6.43
CA ALA A 17 -3.52 -3.11 5.88
C ALA A 17 -3.51 -4.59 6.31
N GLU A 18 -3.75 -4.87 7.59
CA GLU A 18 -3.82 -6.25 8.12
C GLU A 18 -4.95 -7.06 7.47
N ASP A 19 -6.12 -6.46 7.28
CA ASP A 19 -7.25 -7.14 6.64
C ASP A 19 -6.94 -7.45 5.16
N LEU A 20 -6.30 -6.53 4.44
CA LEU A 20 -5.83 -6.76 3.07
C LEU A 20 -4.79 -7.88 3.00
N GLU A 21 -3.82 -7.88 3.92
CA GLU A 21 -2.79 -8.92 3.98
C GLU A 21 -3.38 -10.30 4.25
N ARG A 22 -4.40 -10.39 5.11
CA ARG A 22 -5.14 -11.65 5.33
C ARG A 22 -5.88 -12.12 4.09
N VAL A 23 -6.45 -11.20 3.30
CA VAL A 23 -7.11 -11.55 2.03
C VAL A 23 -6.09 -12.06 1.02
N LEU A 24 -5.00 -11.33 0.81
CA LEU A 24 -3.92 -11.71 -0.11
C LEU A 24 -3.25 -13.03 0.31
N SER A 25 -3.15 -13.31 1.61
CA SER A 25 -2.58 -14.57 2.12
C SER A 25 -3.47 -15.80 1.88
N LYS A 26 -4.78 -15.61 1.62
CA LYS A 26 -5.73 -16.71 1.36
C LYS A 26 -5.76 -17.17 -0.10
N GLY A 27 -4.96 -16.53 -0.95
CA GLY A 27 -4.84 -16.85 -2.37
C GLY A 27 -5.46 -15.77 -3.25
N GLY A 28 -4.70 -15.37 -4.27
CA GLY A 28 -5.05 -14.30 -5.20
C GLY A 28 -4.05 -13.17 -5.15
N GLU A 29 -3.50 -12.82 -6.30
CA GLU A 29 -2.66 -11.63 -6.50
C GLU A 29 -3.48 -10.60 -7.24
N ASP A 30 -4.50 -10.07 -6.56
CA ASP A 30 -5.30 -8.99 -7.13
C ASP A 30 -4.46 -7.70 -7.13
N PRO A 31 -4.09 -7.17 -8.32
CA PRO A 31 -3.27 -5.96 -8.41
C PRO A 31 -3.92 -4.75 -7.73
N GLU A 32 -5.26 -4.70 -7.69
CA GLU A 32 -5.98 -3.59 -7.06
C GLU A 32 -5.87 -3.66 -5.53
N LEU A 33 -5.94 -4.85 -4.95
CA LEU A 33 -5.74 -5.03 -3.50
C LEU A 33 -4.28 -4.77 -3.10
N LEU A 34 -3.33 -5.21 -3.93
CA LEU A 34 -1.92 -4.91 -3.73
C LEU A 34 -1.67 -3.40 -3.80
N PHE A 35 -2.20 -2.71 -4.81
CA PHE A 35 -2.09 -1.26 -4.91
C PHE A 35 -2.63 -0.54 -3.67
N ARG A 36 -3.84 -0.91 -3.22
CA ARG A 36 -4.45 -0.34 -2.00
C ARG A 36 -3.57 -0.55 -0.77
N LEU A 37 -3.00 -1.74 -0.62
CA LEU A 37 -2.05 -2.02 0.46
C LEU A 37 -0.82 -1.10 0.35
N GLY A 38 -0.26 -0.94 -0.85
CA GLY A 38 0.86 -0.02 -1.10
C GLY A 38 0.56 1.42 -0.68
N VAL A 39 -0.58 1.97 -1.12
CA VAL A 39 -1.01 3.33 -0.75
C VAL A 39 -1.18 3.49 0.75
N ILE A 40 -1.74 2.48 1.43
CA ILE A 40 -1.88 2.51 2.89
C ILE A 40 -0.51 2.51 3.57
N ARG A 41 0.44 1.69 3.11
CA ARG A 41 1.81 1.66 3.63
C ARG A 41 2.52 3.00 3.45
N VAL A 42 2.36 3.66 2.31
CA VAL A 42 2.82 5.04 2.06
C VAL A 42 2.23 6.00 3.10
N ARG A 43 0.90 6.01 3.29
CA ARG A 43 0.22 6.90 4.25
C ARG A 43 0.62 6.66 5.71
N LEU A 44 1.07 5.46 6.04
CA LEU A 44 1.59 5.11 7.36
C LEU A 44 3.06 5.52 7.56
N GLY A 45 3.74 5.99 6.51
CA GLY A 45 5.18 6.28 6.51
C GLY A 45 6.05 5.03 6.35
N GLU A 46 5.47 3.89 5.98
CA GLU A 46 6.14 2.61 5.84
C GLU A 46 6.62 2.40 4.40
N VAL A 47 7.52 3.28 3.94
CA VAL A 47 7.97 3.37 2.55
C VAL A 47 8.63 2.07 2.07
N GLU A 48 9.40 1.40 2.93
CA GLU A 48 10.06 0.13 2.63
C GLU A 48 9.04 -0.98 2.35
N ASN A 49 7.91 -1.00 3.07
CA ASN A 49 6.83 -1.96 2.83
C ASN A 49 6.09 -1.61 1.53
N ALA A 50 5.85 -0.33 1.26
CA ALA A 50 5.28 0.11 -0.01
C ALA A 50 6.16 -0.30 -1.21
N ARG A 51 7.50 -0.22 -1.08
CA ARG A 51 8.44 -0.69 -2.12
C ARG A 51 8.34 -2.19 -2.39
N LYS A 52 8.12 -3.02 -1.37
CA LYS A 52 7.89 -4.46 -1.55
C LYS A 52 6.62 -4.71 -2.36
N VAL A 53 5.56 -3.96 -2.07
CA VAL A 53 4.30 -4.02 -2.84
C VAL A 53 4.53 -3.58 -4.29
N PHE A 54 5.26 -2.49 -4.51
CA PHE A 54 5.65 -2.03 -5.85
C PHE A 54 6.37 -3.12 -6.64
N LEU A 55 7.37 -3.77 -6.02
CA LEU A 55 8.10 -4.86 -6.67
C LEU A 55 7.16 -6.00 -7.06
N ARG A 56 6.12 -6.28 -6.27
CA ARG A 56 5.14 -7.31 -6.62
C ARG A 56 4.20 -6.87 -7.74
N LEU A 57 3.67 -5.65 -7.67
CA LEU A 57 2.85 -5.07 -8.73
C LEU A 57 3.59 -5.05 -10.06
N ARG A 58 4.87 -4.68 -10.07
CA ARG A 58 5.66 -4.61 -11.31
C ARG A 58 5.68 -5.93 -12.09
N GLU A 59 5.56 -7.07 -11.40
CA GLU A 59 5.56 -8.38 -12.05
C GLU A 59 4.18 -8.78 -12.61
N ILE A 60 3.08 -8.21 -12.11
CA ILE A 60 1.70 -8.64 -12.44
C ILE A 60 0.87 -7.56 -13.13
N ASP A 61 1.16 -6.29 -12.85
CA ASP A 61 0.48 -5.10 -13.36
C ASP A 61 1.44 -3.89 -13.31
N PRO A 62 2.25 -3.70 -14.37
CA PRO A 62 3.21 -2.61 -14.44
C PRO A 62 2.59 -1.20 -14.42
N GLU A 63 1.35 -1.05 -14.87
CA GLU A 63 0.64 0.24 -14.85
C GLU A 63 0.34 0.64 -13.41
N ARG A 64 -0.25 -0.27 -12.62
CA ARG A 64 -0.48 -0.04 -11.19
C ARG A 64 0.82 0.13 -10.41
N ALA A 65 1.89 -0.55 -10.83
CA ALA A 65 3.20 -0.36 -10.24
C ALA A 65 3.73 1.07 -10.48
N SER A 66 3.58 1.61 -11.69
CA SER A 66 3.99 2.98 -12.01
C SER A 66 3.23 3.99 -11.15
N GLU A 67 1.91 3.85 -11.07
CA GLU A 67 1.09 4.73 -10.22
C GLU A 67 1.49 4.67 -8.74
N LEU A 68 1.80 3.48 -8.22
CA LEU A 68 2.25 3.33 -6.83
C LEU A 68 3.63 3.96 -6.63
N LEU A 69 4.50 3.88 -7.64
CA LEU A 69 5.84 4.47 -7.59
C LEU A 69 5.77 5.99 -7.49
N ASP A 70 4.89 6.64 -8.28
CA ASP A 70 4.66 8.08 -8.21
C ASP A 70 4.23 8.49 -6.80
N ILE A 71 3.27 7.75 -6.22
CA ILE A 71 2.79 7.97 -4.84
C ILE A 71 3.89 7.80 -3.78
N ILE A 72 4.83 6.86 -3.98
CA ILE A 72 5.94 6.63 -3.05
C ILE A 72 6.90 7.82 -3.01
N TYR A 73 7.11 8.50 -4.13
CA TYR A 73 8.10 9.58 -4.25
C TYR A 73 7.50 10.99 -4.12
N ASP A 74 6.17 11.14 -4.22
CA ASP A 74 5.45 12.41 -4.02
C ASP A 74 5.17 12.78 -2.54
N LEU A 75 5.69 11.98 -1.59
CA LEU A 75 5.52 12.15 -0.13
C LEU A 75 6.39 13.26 0.49
#